data_AF-A0A1K2G334-F1
#
_entry.id   AF-A0A1K2G334-F1
#
_cell.length_a   1.000
_cell.length_b   1.000
_cell.length_c   1.000
_cell.angle_alpha   90.00
_cell.angle_beta   90.00
_cell.angle_gamma   90.00
#
_symmetry.space_group_name_H-M   'P 1'
#
loop_
_entity.id
_entity.type
_entity.pdbx_description
1 polymer ?
#
loop_
_entity_poly.entity_id
_entity_poly.type
_entity_poly.pdbx_seq_one_letter_code
_entity_poly.pdbx_strand_id
1 'polypeptide(L)'
;MEGNPLLLAAESVLLRRIQTVYVDGASASGGGTGPALRRLEAELLGRGHVLSPALHAALGTLVPEELAAAHTRLVGLADELLGSHRTHVPLFRRFPHTVPRDTEALYVDRVFAFLLQQPDQPCVLCGEARTVFPVSPCAHLVCRLCWDGSDYEGCPVCHRRIDADDPFLRPVRAIGAAKAPLAGPLRLLRLGTDRAADATVLVDSLLARRTPLSPQDRDDLLTLLPLTPAGRGLLPEEIPVRETKAMVLAALVRAAPDGLPVRKLLAERLTTATDVLRLLAVLSGGDAGLVTPSPFTGPRRPLRRDLLAVLDGLPTPYLVEDVLRHPTAWKRAAEVLHPFERHARHPRAALAFAVLRGTRVDPGIAFGAALLETAAAHPDAVRVDGARIRPATWAGRLEQAVAEGDAGRAAALAAPGGSSCHLSGHQELPRPGPVRRRVPLRRPPARRSGAPQRHSGTDPPRPGAPVRPGHGGLRRADRARATPAAG
;
A
#
# COMPACT_ATOMS: atom_id res chain seq x y z
N MET A 1 18.77 -4.56 28.16
CA MET A 1 17.71 -5.57 28.00
C MET A 1 17.16 -5.46 26.59
N GLU A 2 17.62 -6.32 25.68
CA GLU A 2 17.03 -6.41 24.34
C GLU A 2 15.65 -7.04 24.48
N GLY A 3 14.61 -6.20 24.43
CA GLY A 3 13.23 -6.68 24.43
C GLY A 3 12.95 -7.53 23.20
N ASN A 4 12.08 -8.52 23.32
CA ASN A 4 11.65 -9.34 22.20
C ASN A 4 11.10 -8.44 21.08
N PRO A 5 11.74 -8.37 19.89
CA PRO A 5 11.37 -7.43 18.83
C PRO A 5 9.93 -7.61 18.34
N LEU A 6 9.41 -8.84 18.43
CA LEU A 6 8.01 -9.14 18.09
C LEU A 6 7.04 -8.46 19.07
N LEU A 7 7.36 -8.45 20.36
CA LEU A 7 6.52 -7.81 21.38
C LEU A 7 6.49 -6.30 21.21
N LEU A 8 7.64 -5.68 20.93
CA LEU A 8 7.71 -4.24 20.68
C LEU A 8 6.89 -3.84 19.44
N ALA A 9 7.00 -4.62 18.36
CA ALA A 9 6.21 -4.39 17.14
C ALA A 9 4.70 -4.54 17.40
N ALA A 10 4.30 -5.57 18.16
CA ALA A 10 2.90 -5.75 18.56
C ALA A 10 2.38 -4.60 19.43
N GLU A 11 3.18 -4.11 20.37
CA GLU A 11 2.83 -2.92 21.17
C GLU A 11 2.64 -1.67 20.31
N SER A 12 3.49 -1.45 19.30
CA SER A 12 3.32 -0.36 18.35
C SER A 12 1.97 -0.46 17.61
N VAL A 13 1.58 -1.67 17.19
CA VAL A 13 0.26 -1.91 16.55
C VAL A 13 -0.88 -1.65 17.52
N LEU A 14 -0.81 -2.17 18.75
CA LEU A 14 -1.87 -2.05 19.76
C LEU A 14 -2.04 -0.59 20.20
N LEU A 15 -0.94 0.13 20.39
CA LEU A 15 -0.96 1.57 20.68
C LEU A 15 -1.63 2.36 19.55
N ARG A 16 -1.28 2.05 18.29
CA ARG A 16 -1.87 2.70 17.11
C ARG A 16 -3.36 2.45 16.95
N ARG A 17 -3.79 1.20 17.15
CA ARG A 17 -5.15 0.72 16.84
C ARG A 17 -6.14 1.01 17.96
N ILE A 18 -5.74 0.77 19.21
CA ILE A 18 -6.64 0.77 20.36
C ILE A 18 -6.15 1.63 21.53
N GLN A 19 -5.01 2.32 21.38
CA GLN A 19 -4.42 3.21 22.40
C GLN A 19 -4.11 2.49 23.71
N THR A 20 -3.77 1.20 23.64
CA THR A 20 -3.47 0.38 24.81
C THR A 20 -1.96 0.29 25.06
N VAL A 21 -1.58 0.40 26.33
CA VAL A 21 -0.21 0.29 26.85
C VAL A 21 -0.14 -0.84 27.85
N TYR A 22 0.91 -1.64 27.77
CA TYR A 22 1.18 -2.72 28.70
C TYR A 22 2.34 -2.35 29.61
N VAL A 23 2.13 -2.56 30.91
CA VAL A 23 3.12 -2.34 31.96
C VAL A 23 3.49 -3.71 32.51
N ASP A 24 4.60 -4.25 32.03
CA ASP A 24 5.15 -5.50 32.53
C ASP A 24 5.94 -5.19 33.81
N GLY A 25 5.47 -5.64 34.97
CA GLY A 25 6.12 -5.36 36.27
C GLY A 25 5.18 -5.55 37.46
N ALA A 26 5.16 -6.76 38.02
CA ALA A 26 4.57 -7.06 39.33
C ALA A 26 5.67 -7.22 40.40
N SER A 27 6.81 -6.57 40.22
CA SER A 27 7.90 -6.59 41.19
C SER A 27 7.57 -5.61 42.32
N ALA A 28 7.56 -6.14 43.54
CA ALA A 28 7.20 -5.50 44.80
C ALA A 28 7.41 -3.98 44.85
N SER A 29 6.30 -3.29 45.16
CA SER A 29 6.16 -1.89 45.55
C SER A 29 7.44 -1.18 45.99
N GLY A 30 8.12 -0.54 45.05
CA GLY A 30 9.00 0.59 45.30
C GLY A 30 8.32 1.83 44.76
N GLY A 31 7.58 2.54 45.62
CA GLY A 31 6.78 3.72 45.24
C GLY A 31 7.56 4.70 44.36
N GLY A 32 7.02 5.00 43.19
CA GLY A 32 7.67 5.85 42.19
C GLY A 32 7.83 7.29 42.67
N THR A 33 9.00 7.85 42.40
CA THR A 33 9.31 9.27 42.57
C THR A 33 8.43 10.09 41.64
N GLY A 34 7.34 10.68 42.18
CA GLY A 34 6.37 11.51 41.45
C GLY A 34 6.93 12.52 40.43
N PRO A 35 8.14 13.10 40.59
CA PRO A 35 8.77 13.90 39.54
C PRO A 35 9.02 13.17 38.21
N ALA A 36 9.41 11.89 38.23
CA ALA A 36 9.72 11.13 37.01
C ALA A 36 8.44 10.84 36.21
N LEU A 37 7.35 10.45 36.88
CA LEU A 37 6.06 10.21 36.24
C LEU A 37 5.49 11.50 35.61
N ARG A 38 5.59 12.64 36.32
CA ARG A 38 5.19 13.95 35.76
C ARG A 38 5.98 14.34 34.51
N ARG A 39 7.27 13.99 34.45
CA ARG A 39 8.09 14.22 33.26
C ARG A 39 7.57 13.39 32.07
N LEU A 40 7.29 12.10 32.28
CA LEU A 40 6.71 11.24 31.25
C LEU A 40 5.36 11.80 30.76
N GLU A 41 4.48 12.20 31.67
CA GLU A 41 3.19 12.82 31.33
C GLU A 41 3.36 14.08 30.49
N ALA A 42 4.29 14.97 30.86
CA ALA A 42 4.56 16.19 30.10
C ALA A 42 5.09 15.88 28.68
N GLU A 43 5.97 14.89 28.55
CA GLU A 43 6.52 14.46 27.25
C GLU A 43 5.46 13.79 26.36
N LEU A 44 4.55 13.00 26.93
CA LEU A 44 3.43 12.40 26.21
C LEU A 44 2.38 13.44 25.84
N LEU A 45 2.10 14.40 26.72
CA LEU A 45 1.20 15.52 26.45
C LEU A 45 1.71 16.35 25.27
N GLY A 46 3.03 16.63 25.23
CA GLY A 46 3.69 17.28 24.09
C GLY A 46 3.60 16.49 22.78
N ARG A 47 3.27 15.20 22.84
CA ARG A 47 3.02 14.28 21.71
C ARG A 47 1.53 13.99 21.49
N GLY A 48 0.64 14.64 22.23
CA GLY A 48 -0.81 14.50 22.07
C GLY A 48 -1.43 13.31 22.77
N HIS A 49 -0.76 12.75 23.77
CA HIS A 49 -1.21 11.60 24.52
C HIS A 49 -1.41 11.95 26.00
N VAL A 50 -2.44 11.39 26.62
CA VAL A 50 -2.73 11.54 28.04
C VAL A 50 -2.91 10.15 28.66
N LEU A 51 -2.46 9.96 29.90
CA LEU A 51 -2.61 8.69 30.60
C LEU A 51 -4.01 8.55 31.20
N SER A 52 -4.60 7.37 31.09
CA SER A 52 -5.76 7.00 31.90
C SER A 52 -5.40 6.87 33.39
N PRO A 53 -6.35 7.04 34.31
CA PRO A 53 -6.08 6.90 35.75
C PRO A 53 -5.47 5.55 36.13
N ALA A 54 -5.93 4.46 35.50
CA ALA A 54 -5.41 3.12 35.73
C ALA A 54 -3.95 2.98 35.26
N LEU A 55 -3.62 3.54 34.10
CA LEU A 55 -2.25 3.52 33.57
C LEU A 55 -1.31 4.40 34.40
N HIS A 56 -1.77 5.58 34.83
CA HIS A 56 -1.03 6.45 35.75
C HIS A 56 -0.70 5.71 37.06
N ALA A 57 -1.70 5.06 37.66
CA ALA A 57 -1.50 4.28 38.89
C ALA A 57 -0.50 3.13 38.69
N ALA A 58 -0.63 2.37 37.60
CA ALA A 58 0.27 1.26 37.29
C ALA A 58 1.73 1.72 37.04
N LEU A 59 1.93 2.86 36.38
CA LEU A 59 3.26 3.43 36.21
C LEU A 59 3.83 3.98 37.53
N GLY A 60 2.97 4.49 38.41
CA GLY A 60 3.34 5.00 39.73
C GLY A 60 3.81 3.93 40.71
N THR A 61 3.46 2.65 40.48
CA THR A 61 3.91 1.52 41.31
C THR A 61 5.27 0.95 40.89
N LEU A 62 5.79 1.33 39.72
CA LEU A 62 7.08 0.85 39.21
C LEU A 62 8.26 1.43 39.98
N VAL A 63 9.31 0.62 40.13
CA VAL A 63 10.60 1.12 40.64
C VAL A 63 11.24 2.11 39.64
N PRO A 64 12.13 3.01 40.09
CA PRO A 64 12.70 4.05 39.21
C PRO A 64 13.33 3.55 37.91
N GLU A 65 13.99 2.39 37.93
CA GLU A 65 14.60 1.77 36.74
C GLU A 65 13.55 1.28 35.74
N GLU A 66 12.50 0.61 36.23
CA GLU A 66 11.37 0.14 35.42
C GLU A 66 10.58 1.31 34.84
N LEU A 67 10.38 2.38 35.61
CA LEU A 67 9.73 3.60 35.15
C LEU A 67 10.56 4.31 34.07
N ALA A 68 11.89 4.37 34.21
CA ALA A 68 12.77 4.95 33.18
C ALA A 68 12.74 4.12 31.88
N ALA A 69 12.69 2.79 31.98
CA ALA A 69 12.54 1.90 30.84
C ALA A 69 11.15 2.07 30.17
N ALA A 70 10.08 2.15 30.96
CA ALA A 70 8.73 2.42 30.48
C ALA A 70 8.63 3.79 29.80
N HIS A 71 9.26 4.82 30.37
CA HIS A 71 9.35 6.16 29.77
C HIS A 71 9.99 6.07 28.39
N THR A 72 11.21 5.55 28.30
CA THR A 72 11.96 5.46 27.03
C THR A 72 11.15 4.70 25.97
N ARG A 73 10.54 3.57 26.36
CA ARG A 73 9.71 2.76 25.46
C ARG A 73 8.47 3.52 24.97
N LEU A 74 7.68 4.11 25.88
CA LEU A 74 6.43 4.79 25.52
C LEU A 74 6.65 6.03 24.68
N VAL A 75 7.67 6.81 25.01
CA VAL A 75 8.05 7.97 24.22
C VAL A 75 8.50 7.54 22.82
N GLY A 76 9.32 6.49 22.71
CA GLY A 76 9.72 5.93 21.42
C GLY A 76 8.55 5.44 20.57
N LEU A 77 7.59 4.72 21.16
CA LEU A 77 6.37 4.27 20.47
C LEU A 77 5.51 5.47 20.02
N ALA A 78 5.34 6.49 20.87
CA ALA A 78 4.59 7.70 20.51
C ALA A 78 5.28 8.48 19.37
N ASP A 79 6.61 8.55 19.37
CA ASP A 79 7.41 9.15 18.31
C ASP A 79 7.29 8.40 16.98
N GLU A 80 7.25 7.06 17.03
CA GLU A 80 6.98 6.23 15.86
C GLU A 80 5.60 6.54 15.26
N LEU A 81 4.56 6.65 16.09
CA LEU A 81 3.19 6.97 15.66
C LEU A 81 3.06 8.36 15.03
N LEU A 82 3.77 9.36 15.55
CA LEU A 82 3.77 10.71 15.00
C LEU A 82 4.61 10.82 13.72
N GLY A 83 5.34 9.78 13.35
CA GLY A 83 6.31 9.87 12.27
C GLY A 83 7.44 10.85 12.59
N SER A 84 7.71 11.14 13.88
CA SER A 84 8.75 12.11 14.25
C SER A 84 10.17 11.64 13.92
N HIS A 85 10.33 10.33 13.65
CA HIS A 85 11.51 9.72 13.05
C HIS A 85 11.64 10.02 11.53
N ARG A 86 10.59 10.53 10.88
CA ARG A 86 10.58 10.92 9.47
C ARG A 86 10.69 12.43 9.39
N THR A 87 11.72 12.93 8.72
CA THR A 87 11.84 14.35 8.42
C THR A 87 10.80 14.72 7.35
N HIS A 88 9.60 15.08 7.80
CA HIS A 88 8.58 15.66 6.93
C HIS A 88 9.00 17.06 6.53
N VAL A 89 9.44 17.23 5.28
CA VAL A 89 9.62 18.57 4.70
C VAL A 89 8.35 18.88 3.92
N PRO A 90 7.60 19.92 4.32
CA PRO A 90 6.39 20.31 3.62
C PRO A 90 6.72 20.73 2.20
N LEU A 91 5.78 20.55 1.26
CA LEU A 91 5.93 21.05 -0.11
C LEU A 91 6.14 22.56 -0.13
N PHE A 92 5.47 23.27 0.78
CA PHE A 92 5.58 24.72 0.97
C PHE A 92 6.45 25.03 2.20
N ARG A 93 7.50 25.85 2.03
CA ARG A 93 8.46 26.22 3.07
C ARG A 93 7.81 26.77 4.33
N ARG A 94 6.70 27.50 4.16
CA ARG A 94 5.96 28.18 5.25
C ARG A 94 4.61 27.52 5.53
N PHE A 95 4.49 26.21 5.29
CA PHE A 95 3.29 25.45 5.65
C PHE A 95 2.93 25.61 7.15
N PRO A 96 1.65 25.76 7.51
CA PRO A 96 0.47 25.77 6.64
C PRO A 96 0.12 27.16 6.05
N HIS A 97 0.90 28.20 6.37
CA HIS A 97 0.53 29.59 6.11
C HIS A 97 0.57 30.01 4.65
N THR A 98 1.33 29.33 3.81
CA THR A 98 1.46 29.65 2.37
C THR A 98 0.80 28.65 1.43
N VAL A 99 0.02 27.72 1.97
CA VAL A 99 -0.82 26.86 1.14
C VAL A 99 -1.80 27.76 0.37
N PRO A 100 -1.85 27.67 -0.98
CA PRO A 100 -2.81 28.44 -1.77
C PRO A 100 -4.24 28.20 -1.28
N ARG A 101 -5.02 29.28 -1.15
CA ARG A 101 -6.42 29.20 -0.68
C ARG A 101 -7.29 28.37 -1.61
N ASP A 102 -6.98 28.40 -2.90
CA ASP A 102 -7.65 27.62 -3.93
C ASP A 102 -6.75 26.45 -4.35
N THR A 103 -6.94 25.31 -3.68
CA THR A 103 -6.19 24.08 -3.96
C THR A 103 -6.67 23.36 -5.22
N GLU A 104 -7.89 23.65 -5.69
CA GLU A 104 -8.42 23.11 -6.94
C GLU A 104 -7.76 23.80 -8.14
N ALA A 105 -7.67 25.13 -8.14
CA ALA A 105 -6.92 25.87 -9.15
C ALA A 105 -5.46 25.41 -9.22
N LEU A 106 -4.81 25.26 -8.05
CA LEU A 106 -3.45 24.73 -7.97
C LEU A 106 -3.33 23.34 -8.63
N TYR A 107 -4.30 22.45 -8.39
CA TYR A 107 -4.33 21.12 -9.01
C TYR A 107 -4.50 21.20 -10.53
N VAL A 108 -5.41 22.05 -11.01
CA VAL A 108 -5.66 22.26 -12.44
C VAL A 108 -4.41 22.78 -13.13
N ASP A 109 -3.81 23.86 -12.62
CA ASP A 109 -2.58 24.45 -13.18
C ASP A 109 -1.45 23.41 -13.25
N ARG A 110 -1.35 22.55 -12.23
CA ARG A 110 -0.38 21.46 -12.18
C ARG A 110 -0.60 20.43 -13.27
N VAL A 111 -1.83 19.98 -13.47
CA VAL A 111 -2.20 19.00 -14.49
C VAL A 111 -2.01 19.58 -15.89
N PHE A 112 -2.39 20.84 -16.11
CA PHE A 112 -2.16 21.54 -17.37
C PHE A 112 -0.67 21.67 -17.68
N ALA A 113 0.14 22.11 -16.71
CA ALA A 113 1.59 22.16 -16.88
C ALA A 113 2.20 20.78 -17.17
N PHE A 114 1.76 19.73 -16.45
CA PHE A 114 2.26 18.36 -16.66
C PHE A 114 1.93 17.82 -18.05
N LEU A 115 0.70 17.99 -18.52
CA LEU A 115 0.23 17.39 -19.78
C LEU A 115 0.62 18.19 -21.02
N LEU A 116 0.65 19.51 -20.91
CA LEU A 116 0.74 20.39 -22.08
C LEU A 116 2.08 21.09 -22.21
N GLN A 117 2.88 21.24 -21.15
CA GLN A 117 4.14 21.99 -21.23
C GLN A 117 5.19 21.27 -22.08
N GLN A 118 5.75 21.95 -23.07
CA GLN A 118 6.88 21.51 -23.91
C GLN A 118 8.11 22.42 -23.70
N PRO A 119 9.34 21.98 -24.02
CA PRO A 119 10.57 22.73 -23.72
C PRO A 119 10.65 24.10 -24.42
N ASP A 120 10.27 24.17 -25.69
CA ASP A 120 10.47 25.36 -26.54
C ASP A 120 9.25 26.27 -26.66
N GLN A 121 8.14 25.91 -26.01
CA GLN A 121 6.92 26.71 -26.08
C GLN A 121 6.83 27.71 -24.91
N PRO A 122 6.10 28.83 -25.09
CA PRO A 122 5.76 29.70 -23.99
C PRO A 122 5.03 28.96 -22.86
N CYS A 123 5.08 29.48 -21.64
CA CYS A 123 4.41 28.83 -20.52
C CYS A 123 2.91 28.63 -20.80
N VAL A 124 2.38 27.43 -20.58
CA VAL A 124 0.95 27.12 -20.81
C VAL A 124 0.01 27.83 -19.84
N LEU A 125 0.54 28.36 -18.73
CA LEU A 125 -0.25 29.07 -17.71
C LEU A 125 -0.24 30.58 -17.93
N CYS A 126 0.93 31.19 -18.14
CA CYS A 126 1.04 32.65 -18.28
C CYS A 126 1.35 33.15 -19.71
N GLY A 127 1.69 32.26 -20.64
CA GLY A 127 2.04 32.62 -22.02
C GLY A 127 3.44 33.23 -22.21
N GLU A 128 4.24 33.34 -21.14
CA GLU A 128 5.56 33.98 -21.21
C GLU A 128 6.63 33.03 -21.78
N ALA A 129 7.42 33.51 -22.73
CA ALA A 129 8.50 32.75 -23.36
C ALA A 129 9.78 32.75 -22.50
N ARG A 130 10.62 31.71 -22.64
CA ARG A 130 11.93 31.58 -21.96
C ARG A 130 11.88 31.61 -20.42
N THR A 131 10.75 31.22 -19.83
CA THR A 131 10.57 31.14 -18.36
C THR A 131 10.49 29.71 -17.83
N VAL A 132 10.36 28.75 -18.74
CA VAL A 132 10.13 27.34 -18.45
C VAL A 132 11.45 26.60 -18.51
N PHE A 133 11.80 25.91 -17.43
CA PHE A 133 13.04 25.15 -17.33
C PHE A 133 12.78 23.79 -16.69
N PRO A 134 13.51 22.74 -17.08
CA PRO A 134 13.42 21.45 -16.39
C PRO A 134 13.98 21.58 -14.97
N VAL A 135 13.38 20.86 -14.02
CA VAL A 135 13.90 20.70 -12.66
C VAL A 135 14.45 19.30 -12.43
N SER A 136 15.58 19.18 -11.73
CA SER A 136 16.28 17.92 -11.48
C SER A 136 15.74 17.21 -10.22
N PRO A 137 15.63 15.87 -10.16
CA PRO A 137 15.94 14.89 -11.21
C PRO A 137 14.74 14.55 -12.09
N CYS A 138 13.55 15.08 -11.77
CA CYS A 138 12.31 14.64 -12.39
C CYS A 138 12.08 15.18 -13.81
N ALA A 139 12.92 16.10 -14.28
CA ALA A 139 12.90 16.74 -15.60
C ALA A 139 11.56 17.44 -15.96
N HIS A 140 10.70 17.72 -14.99
CA HIS A 140 9.47 18.45 -15.24
C HIS A 140 9.78 19.89 -15.62
N LEU A 141 9.06 20.39 -16.62
CA LEU A 141 9.17 21.75 -17.11
C LEU A 141 8.36 22.70 -16.22
N VAL A 142 9.07 23.59 -15.52
CA VAL A 142 8.50 24.49 -14.51
C VAL A 142 8.73 25.93 -14.92
N CYS A 143 7.65 26.72 -15.00
CA CYS A 143 7.72 28.16 -15.21
C CYS A 143 8.12 28.88 -13.92
N ARG A 144 9.25 29.59 -13.93
CA ARG A 144 9.77 30.32 -12.76
C ARG A 144 8.97 31.57 -12.37
N LEU A 145 7.94 31.92 -13.15
CA LEU A 145 7.01 33.02 -12.86
C LEU A 145 5.69 32.53 -12.27
N CYS A 146 5.16 31.41 -12.75
CA CYS A 146 3.89 30.85 -12.24
C CYS A 146 4.09 30.11 -10.91
N TRP A 147 5.29 29.57 -10.69
CA TRP A 147 5.62 28.80 -9.50
C TRP A 147 6.69 29.54 -8.69
N ASP A 148 6.38 29.86 -7.42
CA ASP A 148 7.29 30.62 -6.56
C ASP A 148 8.34 29.72 -5.90
N GLY A 149 9.49 29.61 -6.56
CA GLY A 149 10.64 28.84 -6.04
C GLY A 149 11.18 29.28 -4.67
N SER A 150 10.75 30.42 -4.12
CA SER A 150 11.07 30.82 -2.75
C SER A 150 10.17 30.16 -1.70
N ASP A 151 9.01 29.63 -2.11
CA ASP A 151 8.06 28.99 -1.20
C ASP A 151 7.96 27.47 -1.40
N TYR A 152 8.55 26.90 -2.45
CA TYR A 152 8.57 25.46 -2.67
C TYR A 152 9.85 24.79 -2.12
N GLU A 153 9.71 23.53 -1.67
CA GLU A 153 10.81 22.60 -1.29
C GLU A 153 10.96 21.41 -2.28
N GLY A 154 10.19 21.43 -3.36
CA GLY A 154 10.10 20.34 -4.33
C GLY A 154 9.56 20.81 -5.68
N CYS A 155 9.45 19.88 -6.63
CA CYS A 155 8.86 20.16 -7.92
C CYS A 155 7.36 20.49 -7.76
N PRO A 156 6.87 21.65 -8.24
CA PRO A 156 5.46 22.02 -8.15
C PRO A 156 4.54 21.09 -8.96
N VAL A 157 5.09 20.38 -9.95
CA VAL A 157 4.33 19.53 -10.87
C VAL A 157 4.12 18.12 -10.33
N CYS A 158 5.18 17.46 -9.88
CA CYS A 158 5.09 16.08 -9.39
C CYS A 158 5.21 15.94 -7.87
N HIS A 159 5.44 17.05 -7.17
CA HIS A 159 5.63 17.12 -5.72
C HIS A 159 6.82 16.31 -5.17
N ARG A 160 7.68 15.76 -6.04
CA ARG A 160 8.89 15.10 -5.62
C ARG A 160 9.91 16.12 -5.14
N ARG A 161 10.79 15.68 -4.24
CA ARG A 161 12.02 16.40 -3.92
C ARG A 161 12.83 16.61 -5.20
N ILE A 162 13.38 17.80 -5.32
CA ILE A 162 14.34 18.17 -6.36
C ILE A 162 15.69 18.45 -5.71
N ASP A 163 16.73 18.51 -6.54
CA ASP A 163 18.08 18.76 -6.03
C ASP A 163 18.13 20.11 -5.30
N ALA A 164 18.84 20.13 -4.18
CA ALA A 164 18.82 21.27 -3.26
C ALA A 164 19.44 22.55 -3.87
N ASP A 165 20.30 22.37 -4.88
CA ASP A 165 20.96 23.41 -5.67
C ASP A 165 20.26 23.70 -7.01
N ASP A 166 19.09 23.10 -7.28
CA ASP A 166 18.32 23.37 -8.49
C ASP A 166 17.98 24.87 -8.59
N PRO A 167 18.23 25.54 -9.73
CA PRO A 167 17.99 26.97 -9.90
C PRO A 167 16.54 27.42 -9.68
N PHE A 168 15.57 26.50 -9.72
CA PHE A 168 14.20 26.80 -9.34
C PHE A 168 14.09 27.16 -7.85
N LEU A 169 14.79 26.46 -6.95
CA LEU A 169 14.76 26.72 -5.52
C LEU A 169 15.52 28.00 -5.19
N ARG A 170 14.79 29.06 -4.84
CA ARG A 170 15.42 30.33 -4.45
C ARG A 170 15.90 30.24 -3.01
N PRO A 171 17.14 30.69 -2.71
CA PRO A 171 17.64 30.68 -1.34
C PRO A 171 16.81 31.61 -0.47
N VAL A 172 16.23 31.07 0.59
CA VAL A 172 15.53 31.83 1.64
C VAL A 172 16.26 31.59 2.97
N ARG A 173 16.32 32.61 3.84
CA ARG A 173 16.82 32.39 5.20
C ARG A 173 16.03 31.27 5.84
N ALA A 174 16.73 30.27 6.41
CA ALA A 174 16.08 29.21 7.15
C ALA A 174 15.24 29.82 8.28
N ILE A 175 13.93 29.91 8.06
CA ILE A 175 12.99 30.16 9.13
C ILE A 175 12.98 28.84 9.89
N GLY A 176 13.53 28.83 11.11
CA GLY A 176 13.58 27.63 11.93
C GLY A 176 12.22 26.96 11.89
N ALA A 177 12.20 25.67 11.53
CA ALA A 177 10.97 24.90 11.40
C ALA A 177 10.12 25.16 12.65
N ALA A 178 9.04 25.92 12.49
CA ALA A 178 8.12 26.15 13.59
C ALA A 178 7.67 24.76 14.02
N LYS A 179 7.98 24.40 15.28
CA LYS A 179 7.52 23.14 15.87
C LYS A 179 6.01 23.15 15.67
N ALA A 180 5.52 22.29 14.77
CA ALA A 180 4.12 22.32 14.37
C ALA A 180 3.30 22.27 15.66
N PRO A 181 2.42 23.26 15.93
CA PRO A 181 1.56 23.18 17.08
C PRO A 181 0.78 21.88 16.95
N LEU A 182 0.75 21.12 18.04
CA LEU A 182 0.04 19.85 18.10
C LEU A 182 -1.47 20.16 18.09
N ALA A 183 -2.00 20.47 16.91
CA ALA A 183 -3.40 20.77 16.67
C ALA A 183 -4.15 19.46 16.44
N GLY A 184 -4.51 18.78 17.53
CA GLY A 184 -5.34 17.58 17.49
C GLY A 184 -5.93 17.25 18.86
N PRO A 185 -7.06 16.52 18.90
CA PRO A 185 -7.61 16.04 20.16
C PRO A 185 -6.60 15.10 20.84
N LEU A 186 -6.46 15.24 22.16
CA LEU A 186 -5.60 14.37 22.97
C LEU A 186 -6.11 12.93 22.91
N ARG A 187 -5.19 11.98 22.75
CA ARG A 187 -5.46 10.54 22.71
C ARG A 187 -5.24 9.93 24.09
N LEU A 188 -6.23 9.20 24.60
CA LEU A 188 -6.17 8.60 25.92
C LEU A 188 -5.49 7.24 25.86
N LEU A 189 -4.33 7.12 26.50
CA LEU A 189 -3.61 5.85 26.66
C LEU A 189 -4.21 5.03 27.80
N ARG A 190 -4.66 3.83 27.48
CA ARG A 190 -5.31 2.90 28.40
C ARG A 190 -4.34 1.82 28.86
N LEU A 191 -4.49 1.37 30.11
CA LEU A 191 -3.76 0.20 30.59
C LEU A 191 -4.36 -1.07 29.98
N GLY A 192 -3.54 -1.89 29.34
CA GLY A 192 -3.90 -3.21 28.84
C GLY A 192 -3.65 -4.28 29.88
N THR A 193 -4.52 -5.29 29.93
CA THR A 193 -4.43 -6.40 30.89
C THR A 193 -3.91 -7.68 30.23
N ASP A 194 -4.33 -7.97 29.00
CA ASP A 194 -3.92 -9.16 28.26
C ASP A 194 -3.64 -8.80 26.80
N ARG A 195 -2.35 -8.82 26.46
CA ARG A 195 -1.83 -8.49 25.14
C ARG A 195 -2.27 -9.50 24.08
N ALA A 196 -2.36 -10.78 24.43
CA ALA A 196 -2.77 -11.82 23.49
C ALA A 196 -4.29 -11.74 23.22
N ALA A 197 -5.09 -11.43 24.24
CA ALA A 197 -6.53 -11.21 24.07
C ALA A 197 -6.81 -10.00 23.16
N ASP A 198 -6.19 -8.84 23.43
CA ASP A 198 -6.37 -7.64 22.61
C ASP A 198 -5.89 -7.85 21.16
N ALA A 199 -4.76 -8.56 20.98
CA ALA A 199 -4.27 -8.95 19.66
C ALA A 199 -5.27 -9.87 18.94
N THR A 200 -5.88 -10.82 19.65
CA THR A 200 -6.87 -11.76 19.10
C THR A 200 -8.11 -11.01 18.60
N VAL A 201 -8.65 -10.09 19.39
CA VAL A 201 -9.80 -9.27 18.99
C VAL A 201 -9.51 -8.47 17.71
N LEU A 202 -8.32 -7.86 17.61
CA LEU A 202 -7.93 -7.12 16.41
C LEU A 202 -7.72 -8.01 15.20
N VAL A 203 -7.03 -9.15 15.37
CA VAL A 203 -6.80 -10.11 14.28
C VAL A 203 -8.13 -10.66 13.77
N ASP A 204 -9.03 -11.08 14.66
CA ASP A 204 -10.35 -11.59 14.27
C ASP A 204 -11.17 -10.53 13.51
N SER A 205 -11.12 -9.27 13.98
CA SER A 205 -11.76 -8.16 13.26
C SER A 205 -11.17 -7.94 11.87
N LEU A 206 -9.86 -8.08 11.69
CA LEU A 206 -9.18 -7.93 10.40
C LEU A 206 -9.46 -9.13 9.46
N LEU A 207 -9.52 -10.34 9.99
CA LEU A 207 -9.86 -11.56 9.25
C LEU A 207 -11.32 -11.57 8.77
N ALA A 208 -12.23 -11.01 9.56
CA ALA A 208 -13.66 -10.93 9.24
C ALA A 208 -14.01 -9.83 8.22
N ARG A 209 -13.06 -8.98 7.83
CA ARG A 209 -13.28 -7.94 6.81
C ARG A 209 -13.70 -8.57 5.47
N ARG A 210 -14.68 -7.93 4.81
CA ARG A 210 -15.16 -8.31 3.46
C ARG A 210 -14.54 -7.48 2.32
N THR A 211 -13.70 -6.52 2.66
CA THR A 211 -12.97 -5.68 1.70
C THR A 211 -11.47 -5.95 1.79
N PRO A 212 -10.71 -5.86 0.69
CA PRO A 212 -9.27 -5.99 0.72
C PRO A 212 -8.63 -5.09 1.78
N LEU A 213 -7.70 -5.65 2.57
CA LEU A 213 -7.00 -4.91 3.61
C LEU A 213 -6.05 -3.86 2.99
N SER A 214 -5.98 -2.69 3.64
CA SER A 214 -4.97 -1.68 3.32
C SER A 214 -3.56 -2.23 3.60
N PRO A 215 -2.48 -1.68 3.01
CA PRO A 215 -1.12 -2.12 3.33
C PRO A 215 -0.83 -2.12 4.85
N GLN A 216 -1.23 -1.06 5.56
CA GLN A 216 -1.07 -0.99 7.01
C GLN A 216 -1.88 -2.05 7.77
N ASP A 217 -3.12 -2.33 7.34
CA ASP A 217 -3.94 -3.39 7.94
C ASP A 217 -3.31 -4.78 7.73
N ARG A 218 -2.65 -5.01 6.59
CA ARG A 218 -1.94 -6.27 6.33
C ARG A 218 -0.72 -6.42 7.23
N ASP A 219 0.07 -5.36 7.36
CA ASP A 219 1.25 -5.37 8.23
C ASP A 219 0.83 -5.60 9.69
N ASP A 220 -0.19 -4.88 10.17
CA ASP A 220 -0.72 -5.03 11.51
C ASP A 220 -1.27 -6.44 11.77
N LEU A 221 -2.01 -7.01 10.81
CA LEU A 221 -2.47 -8.39 10.88
C LEU A 221 -1.30 -9.35 11.03
N LEU A 222 -0.27 -9.24 10.19
CA LEU A 222 0.88 -10.16 10.20
C LEU A 222 1.76 -9.98 11.43
N THR A 223 1.88 -8.77 11.97
CA THR A 223 2.60 -8.49 13.22
C THR A 223 1.90 -9.10 14.43
N LEU A 224 0.57 -9.01 14.51
CA LEU A 224 -0.19 -9.54 15.64
C LEU A 224 -0.47 -11.04 15.55
N LEU A 225 -0.57 -11.59 14.33
CA LEU A 225 -0.94 -12.99 14.09
C LEU A 225 -0.21 -14.00 15.02
N PRO A 226 1.13 -13.95 15.21
CA PRO A 226 1.84 -14.92 16.04
C PRO A 226 1.43 -14.94 17.53
N LEU A 227 0.81 -13.88 18.03
CA LEU A 227 0.34 -13.75 19.41
C LEU A 227 -1.08 -14.32 19.63
N THR A 228 -1.73 -14.78 18.58
CA THR A 228 -3.15 -15.17 18.59
C THR A 228 -3.33 -16.67 18.32
N PRO A 229 -4.49 -17.25 18.69
CA PRO A 229 -4.85 -18.61 18.28
C PRO A 229 -4.78 -18.83 16.76
N ALA A 230 -5.13 -17.81 15.96
CA ALA A 230 -5.03 -17.86 14.50
C ALA A 230 -3.58 -18.09 14.03
N GLY A 231 -2.58 -17.54 14.74
CA GLY A 231 -1.15 -17.80 14.50
C GLY A 231 -0.68 -19.22 14.83
N ARG A 232 -1.54 -20.00 15.50
CA ARG A 232 -1.36 -21.45 15.74
C ARG A 232 -2.22 -22.31 14.79
N GLY A 233 -2.90 -21.68 13.83
CA GLY A 233 -3.77 -22.35 12.85
C GLY A 233 -5.23 -22.50 13.28
N LEU A 234 -5.63 -21.96 14.43
CA LEU A 234 -7.04 -21.88 14.84
C LEU A 234 -7.70 -20.69 14.13
N LEU A 235 -7.89 -20.83 12.81
CA LEU A 235 -8.48 -19.81 11.95
C LEU A 235 -10.01 -19.83 12.03
N PRO A 236 -10.68 -18.67 11.83
CA PRO A 236 -12.13 -18.62 11.69
C PRO A 236 -12.62 -19.54 10.56
N GLU A 237 -13.91 -19.89 10.60
CA GLU A 237 -14.54 -20.75 9.59
C GLU A 237 -14.39 -20.15 8.19
N GLU A 238 -14.63 -18.84 8.05
CA GLU A 238 -14.51 -18.11 6.81
C GLU A 238 -13.51 -16.94 6.92
N ILE A 239 -12.68 -16.77 5.88
CA ILE A 239 -11.92 -15.55 5.61
C ILE A 239 -12.42 -15.04 4.25
N PRO A 240 -13.34 -14.04 4.22
CA PRO A 240 -14.06 -13.68 3.00
C PRO A 240 -13.15 -13.22 1.85
N VAL A 241 -12.08 -12.51 2.19
CA VAL A 241 -11.13 -11.96 1.22
C VAL A 241 -10.04 -13.00 0.92
N ARG A 242 -9.98 -13.46 -0.35
CA ARG A 242 -9.03 -14.49 -0.80
C ARG A 242 -7.58 -14.06 -0.68
N GLU A 243 -7.30 -12.77 -0.88
CA GLU A 243 -5.97 -12.17 -0.69
C GLU A 243 -5.53 -12.27 0.78
N THR A 244 -6.41 -11.92 1.73
CA THR A 244 -6.16 -12.04 3.16
C THR A 244 -5.94 -13.49 3.56
N LYS A 245 -6.77 -14.41 3.07
CA LYS A 245 -6.60 -15.85 3.30
C LYS A 245 -5.22 -16.33 2.83
N ALA A 246 -4.79 -15.94 1.63
CA ALA A 246 -3.48 -16.32 1.09
C ALA A 246 -2.32 -15.79 1.95
N MET A 247 -2.40 -14.54 2.44
CA MET A 247 -1.37 -13.96 3.30
C MET A 247 -1.24 -14.69 4.64
N VAL A 248 -2.36 -15.01 5.27
CA VAL A 248 -2.39 -15.73 6.55
C VAL A 248 -1.85 -17.15 6.39
N LEU A 249 -2.30 -17.88 5.35
CA LEU A 249 -1.78 -19.21 5.05
C LEU A 249 -0.28 -19.19 4.75
N ALA A 250 0.20 -18.19 4.01
CA ALA A 250 1.63 -18.02 3.74
C ALA A 250 2.43 -17.78 5.03
N ALA A 251 1.91 -16.95 5.94
CA ALA A 251 2.54 -16.69 7.24
C ALA A 251 2.63 -17.98 8.08
N LEU A 252 1.55 -18.76 8.16
CA LEU A 252 1.53 -20.05 8.86
C LEU A 252 2.48 -21.09 8.25
N VAL A 253 2.55 -21.17 6.91
CA VAL A 253 3.47 -22.07 6.21
C VAL A 253 4.94 -21.68 6.47
N ARG A 254 5.25 -20.38 6.54
CA ARG A 254 6.61 -19.89 6.82
C ARG A 254 7.01 -20.09 8.27
N ALA A 255 6.12 -19.76 9.20
CA ALA A 255 6.37 -19.89 10.63
C ALA A 255 6.43 -21.38 11.06
N ALA A 256 5.61 -22.22 10.42
CA ALA A 256 5.47 -23.65 10.72
C ALA A 256 5.36 -23.93 12.24
N PRO A 257 4.35 -23.36 12.92
CA PRO A 257 4.20 -23.52 14.36
C PRO A 257 4.05 -25.00 14.75
N ASP A 258 4.61 -25.37 15.90
CA ASP A 258 4.65 -26.74 16.37
C ASP A 258 3.25 -27.36 16.41
N GLY A 259 3.14 -28.58 15.88
CA GLY A 259 1.88 -29.33 15.84
C GLY A 259 0.89 -28.91 14.76
N LEU A 260 1.17 -27.89 13.93
CA LEU A 260 0.27 -27.49 12.84
C LEU A 260 0.32 -28.49 11.67
N PRO A 261 -0.78 -29.22 11.35
CA PRO A 261 -0.80 -30.13 10.20
C PRO A 261 -0.97 -29.35 8.89
N VAL A 262 0.12 -28.76 8.38
CA VAL A 262 0.13 -27.87 7.20
C VAL A 262 -0.60 -28.50 6.01
N ARG A 263 -0.36 -29.79 5.70
CA ARG A 263 -1.04 -30.47 4.59
C ARG A 263 -2.57 -30.47 4.73
N LYS A 264 -3.08 -30.74 5.95
CA LYS A 264 -4.52 -30.76 6.24
C LYS A 264 -5.09 -29.35 6.12
N LEU A 265 -4.42 -28.36 6.71
CA LEU A 265 -4.80 -26.95 6.63
C LEU A 265 -4.91 -26.49 5.17
N LEU A 266 -3.92 -26.77 4.33
CA LEU A 266 -3.94 -26.36 2.93
C LEU A 266 -5.06 -27.05 2.15
N ALA A 267 -5.30 -28.35 2.39
CA ALA A 267 -6.38 -29.09 1.74
C ALA A 267 -7.78 -28.56 2.10
N GLU A 268 -7.98 -28.12 3.34
CA GLU A 268 -9.26 -27.57 3.79
C GLU A 268 -9.48 -26.12 3.33
N ARG A 269 -8.41 -25.32 3.26
CA ARG A 269 -8.53 -23.86 3.06
C ARG A 269 -8.33 -23.39 1.62
N LEU A 270 -7.68 -24.17 0.76
CA LEU A 270 -7.48 -23.86 -0.65
C LEU A 270 -8.58 -24.52 -1.49
N THR A 271 -9.62 -23.76 -1.82
CA THR A 271 -10.83 -24.31 -2.46
C THR A 271 -10.88 -24.09 -3.97
N THR A 272 -9.98 -23.29 -4.52
CA THR A 272 -9.87 -23.01 -5.96
C THR A 272 -8.42 -23.08 -6.41
N ALA A 273 -8.18 -23.22 -7.72
CA ALA A 273 -6.79 -23.22 -8.20
C ALA A 273 -6.19 -21.82 -7.99
N THR A 274 -6.98 -20.75 -8.17
CA THR A 274 -6.49 -19.38 -7.92
C THR A 274 -6.06 -19.17 -6.46
N ASP A 275 -6.67 -19.84 -5.47
CA ASP A 275 -6.18 -19.79 -4.08
C ASP A 275 -4.75 -20.33 -3.97
N VAL A 276 -4.46 -21.45 -4.65
CA VAL A 276 -3.11 -22.03 -4.73
C VAL A 276 -2.13 -21.05 -5.38
N LEU A 277 -2.55 -20.40 -6.48
CA LEU A 277 -1.74 -19.40 -7.17
C LEU A 277 -1.44 -18.18 -6.29
N ARG A 278 -2.44 -17.66 -5.56
CA ARG A 278 -2.27 -16.55 -4.62
C ARG A 278 -1.32 -16.91 -3.49
N LEU A 279 -1.48 -18.09 -2.89
CA LEU A 279 -0.57 -18.57 -1.85
C LEU A 279 0.87 -18.67 -2.37
N LEU A 280 1.06 -19.25 -3.55
CA LEU A 280 2.38 -19.36 -4.17
C LEU A 280 2.99 -17.98 -4.46
N ALA A 281 2.19 -17.04 -4.97
CA ALA A 281 2.61 -15.66 -5.20
C ALA A 281 3.13 -15.00 -3.91
N VAL A 282 2.35 -15.06 -2.82
CA VAL A 282 2.76 -14.47 -1.54
C VAL A 282 4.02 -15.15 -1.00
N LEU A 283 4.10 -16.49 -1.05
CA LEU A 283 5.25 -17.25 -0.59
C LEU A 283 6.54 -16.84 -1.32
N SER A 284 6.43 -16.47 -2.59
CA SER A 284 7.54 -15.99 -3.41
C SER A 284 7.77 -14.47 -3.34
N GLY A 285 7.07 -13.76 -2.46
CA GLY A 285 7.25 -12.31 -2.24
C GLY A 285 6.50 -11.41 -3.22
N GLY A 286 5.53 -11.97 -3.96
CA GLY A 286 4.64 -11.23 -4.86
C GLY A 286 3.33 -10.79 -4.19
N ASP A 287 2.44 -10.21 -5.01
CA ASP A 287 1.14 -9.70 -4.58
C ASP A 287 0.07 -10.81 -4.52
N ALA A 288 -0.66 -10.86 -3.40
CA ALA A 288 -1.79 -11.77 -3.20
C ALA A 288 -2.96 -11.46 -4.14
N GLY A 289 -3.10 -10.21 -4.59
CA GLY A 289 -4.14 -9.78 -5.52
C GLY A 289 -3.91 -10.23 -6.97
N LEU A 290 -2.72 -10.76 -7.29
CA LEU A 290 -2.31 -11.14 -8.65
C LEU A 290 -2.40 -9.98 -9.66
N VAL A 291 -2.40 -8.73 -9.18
CA VAL A 291 -2.48 -7.53 -10.04
C VAL A 291 -1.15 -7.31 -10.74
N THR A 292 -0.06 -7.46 -10.00
CA THR A 292 1.31 -7.37 -10.52
C THR A 292 1.89 -8.76 -10.78
N PRO A 293 2.67 -8.96 -11.86
CA PRO A 293 3.33 -10.24 -12.12
C PRO A 293 4.25 -10.66 -10.95
N SER A 294 3.97 -11.81 -10.34
CA SER A 294 4.76 -12.33 -9.21
C SER A 294 6.03 -13.05 -9.67
N PRO A 295 7.17 -12.89 -8.96
CA PRO A 295 8.34 -13.72 -9.17
C PRO A 295 8.12 -15.06 -8.47
N PHE A 296 7.83 -16.15 -9.19
CA PHE A 296 7.64 -17.46 -8.55
C PHE A 296 8.98 -18.10 -8.21
N THR A 297 9.14 -18.50 -6.95
CA THR A 297 10.30 -19.21 -6.42
C THR A 297 9.95 -20.68 -6.14
N GLY A 298 10.93 -21.57 -6.27
CA GLY A 298 10.77 -23.00 -6.00
C GLY A 298 10.27 -23.29 -4.58
N PRO A 299 9.04 -23.79 -4.36
CA PRO A 299 8.62 -24.20 -3.03
C PRO A 299 9.41 -25.43 -2.57
N ARG A 300 9.56 -25.60 -1.25
CA ARG A 300 10.18 -26.81 -0.68
C ARG A 300 9.44 -28.06 -1.18
N ARG A 301 10.17 -29.16 -1.40
CA ARG A 301 9.61 -30.42 -1.95
C ARG A 301 8.31 -30.89 -1.27
N PRO A 302 8.18 -30.86 0.07
CA PRO A 302 6.93 -31.26 0.73
C PRO A 302 5.76 -30.34 0.38
N LEU A 303 5.98 -29.02 0.43
CA LEU A 303 4.97 -28.03 0.07
C LEU A 303 4.56 -28.16 -1.40
N ARG A 304 5.52 -28.32 -2.32
CA ARG A 304 5.24 -28.54 -3.74
C ARG A 304 4.30 -29.73 -3.96
N ARG A 305 4.58 -30.85 -3.30
CA ARG A 305 3.75 -32.08 -3.35
C ARG A 305 2.36 -31.82 -2.78
N ASP A 306 2.26 -31.10 -1.67
CA ASP A 306 0.98 -30.84 -1.02
C ASP A 306 0.13 -29.87 -1.87
N LEU A 307 0.72 -28.84 -2.49
CA LEU A 307 0.02 -27.94 -3.42
C LEU A 307 -0.45 -28.67 -4.70
N LEU A 308 0.36 -29.58 -5.26
CA LEU A 308 -0.08 -30.42 -6.39
C LEU A 308 -1.19 -31.38 -5.99
N ALA A 309 -1.16 -31.91 -4.77
CA ALA A 309 -2.25 -32.75 -4.25
C ALA A 309 -3.56 -31.95 -4.08
N VAL A 310 -3.47 -30.70 -3.62
CA VAL A 310 -4.63 -29.80 -3.55
C VAL A 310 -5.19 -29.55 -4.94
N LEU A 311 -4.35 -29.14 -5.89
CA LEU A 311 -4.78 -28.90 -7.28
C LEU A 311 -5.42 -30.13 -7.89
N ASP A 312 -4.81 -31.30 -7.70
CA ASP A 312 -5.38 -32.54 -8.20
C ASP A 312 -6.74 -32.82 -7.57
N GLY A 313 -6.93 -32.57 -6.28
CA GLY A 313 -8.19 -32.79 -5.57
C GLY A 313 -9.37 -31.93 -6.01
N LEU A 314 -9.15 -30.84 -6.74
CA LEU A 314 -10.22 -29.95 -7.19
C LEU A 314 -11.10 -30.59 -8.29
N PRO A 315 -12.36 -30.16 -8.45
CA PRO A 315 -13.18 -30.57 -9.59
C PRO A 315 -12.50 -30.18 -10.91
N THR A 316 -12.28 -31.15 -11.79
CA THR A 316 -11.49 -31.00 -13.01
C THR A 316 -11.97 -29.86 -13.92
N PRO A 317 -13.29 -29.64 -14.14
CA PRO A 317 -13.76 -28.50 -14.95
C PRO A 317 -13.31 -27.15 -14.41
N TYR A 318 -13.47 -26.92 -13.09
CA TYR A 318 -13.08 -25.67 -12.44
C TYR A 318 -11.56 -25.50 -12.41
N LEU A 319 -10.81 -26.58 -12.18
CA LEU A 319 -9.35 -26.55 -12.25
C LEU A 319 -8.86 -26.09 -13.63
N VAL A 320 -9.40 -26.67 -14.72
CA VAL A 320 -9.03 -26.29 -16.09
C VAL A 320 -9.40 -24.83 -16.37
N GLU A 321 -10.59 -24.39 -15.96
CA GLU A 321 -11.03 -23.00 -16.15
C GLU A 321 -10.14 -22.00 -15.38
N ASP A 322 -9.89 -22.23 -14.09
CA ASP A 322 -9.09 -21.35 -13.25
C ASP A 322 -7.64 -21.24 -13.74
N VAL A 323 -7.08 -22.35 -14.25
CA VAL A 323 -5.72 -22.36 -14.81
C VAL A 323 -5.67 -21.52 -16.10
N LEU A 324 -6.72 -21.56 -16.91
CA LEU A 324 -6.85 -20.76 -18.13
C LEU A 324 -7.19 -19.29 -17.86
N ARG A 325 -7.79 -18.96 -16.72
CA ARG A 325 -8.11 -17.58 -16.30
C ARG A 325 -6.86 -16.74 -16.03
N HIS A 326 -5.77 -17.36 -15.58
CA HIS A 326 -4.50 -16.69 -15.29
C HIS A 326 -3.32 -17.36 -16.03
N PRO A 327 -3.34 -17.40 -17.38
CA PRO A 327 -2.50 -18.33 -18.14
C PRO A 327 -1.02 -17.99 -18.06
N THR A 328 -0.67 -16.71 -18.03
CA THR A 328 0.73 -16.23 -17.90
C THR A 328 1.29 -16.55 -16.52
N ALA A 329 0.54 -16.25 -15.47
CA ALA A 329 0.93 -16.55 -14.09
C ALA A 329 1.08 -18.06 -13.87
N TRP A 330 0.14 -18.87 -14.35
CA TRP A 330 0.21 -20.32 -14.22
C TRP A 330 1.33 -20.97 -15.02
N LYS A 331 1.66 -20.46 -16.22
CA LYS A 331 2.81 -20.96 -16.99
C LYS A 331 4.11 -20.80 -16.20
N ARG A 332 4.31 -19.63 -15.57
CA ARG A 332 5.45 -19.35 -14.69
C ARG A 332 5.41 -20.19 -13.41
N ALA A 333 4.26 -20.29 -12.75
CA ALA A 333 4.11 -21.13 -11.56
C ALA A 333 4.41 -22.61 -11.86
N ALA A 334 4.05 -23.10 -13.05
CA ALA A 334 4.32 -24.48 -13.47
C ALA A 334 5.83 -24.77 -13.65
N GLU A 335 6.67 -23.76 -13.92
CA GLU A 335 8.12 -23.91 -13.97
C GLU A 335 8.69 -24.34 -12.61
N VAL A 336 8.09 -23.89 -11.50
CA VAL A 336 8.54 -24.21 -10.14
C VAL A 336 7.74 -25.34 -9.47
N LEU A 337 6.48 -25.55 -9.88
CA LEU A 337 5.64 -26.64 -9.39
C LEU A 337 5.96 -27.99 -10.03
N HIS A 338 6.48 -28.00 -11.25
CA HIS A 338 6.78 -29.20 -12.04
C HIS A 338 5.61 -30.19 -12.10
N PRO A 339 4.42 -29.79 -12.59
CA PRO A 339 3.21 -30.62 -12.56
C PRO A 339 3.32 -31.94 -13.32
N PHE A 340 4.26 -32.04 -14.28
CA PHE A 340 4.48 -33.26 -15.07
C PHE A 340 5.44 -34.27 -14.40
N GLU A 341 6.24 -33.87 -13.40
CA GLU A 341 7.24 -34.76 -12.77
C GLU A 341 6.59 -36.02 -12.19
N ARG A 342 5.38 -35.89 -11.63
CA ARG A 342 4.64 -36.99 -10.99
C ARG A 342 3.21 -37.04 -11.49
N HIS A 343 3.04 -37.00 -12.82
CA HIS A 343 1.74 -37.01 -13.47
C HIS A 343 0.85 -38.19 -13.04
N ALA A 344 1.43 -39.37 -12.75
CA ALA A 344 0.66 -40.53 -12.25
C ALA A 344 0.08 -40.30 -10.84
N ARG A 345 0.70 -39.45 -10.02
CA ARG A 345 0.23 -39.12 -8.67
C ARG A 345 -0.77 -37.96 -8.66
N HIS A 346 -0.65 -37.07 -9.64
CA HIS A 346 -1.48 -35.87 -9.78
C HIS A 346 -2.02 -35.76 -11.22
N PRO A 347 -2.81 -36.74 -11.68
CA PRO A 347 -3.24 -36.84 -13.08
C PRO A 347 -4.10 -35.66 -13.54
N ARG A 348 -5.03 -35.18 -12.70
CA ARG A 348 -5.91 -34.05 -13.03
C ARG A 348 -5.15 -32.73 -13.09
N ALA A 349 -4.19 -32.54 -12.17
CA ALA A 349 -3.30 -31.38 -12.23
C ALA A 349 -2.43 -31.42 -13.51
N ALA A 350 -1.80 -32.55 -13.81
CA ALA A 350 -1.01 -32.71 -15.03
C ALA A 350 -1.84 -32.45 -16.30
N LEU A 351 -3.08 -32.95 -16.35
CA LEU A 351 -4.03 -32.70 -17.43
C LEU A 351 -4.32 -31.20 -17.61
N ALA A 352 -4.67 -30.49 -16.54
CA ALA A 352 -4.95 -29.05 -16.62
C ALA A 352 -3.74 -28.24 -17.14
N PHE A 353 -2.52 -28.58 -16.71
CA PHE A 353 -1.31 -27.92 -17.21
C PHE A 353 -0.94 -28.34 -18.64
N ALA A 354 -1.30 -29.55 -19.07
CA ALA A 354 -1.15 -29.97 -20.47
C ALA A 354 -2.08 -29.15 -21.38
N VAL A 355 -3.32 -28.92 -20.95
CA VAL A 355 -4.27 -28.03 -21.64
C VAL A 355 -3.72 -26.60 -21.70
N LEU A 356 -3.26 -26.04 -20.57
CA LEU A 356 -2.69 -24.68 -20.49
C LEU A 356 -1.52 -24.46 -21.48
N ARG A 357 -0.65 -25.46 -21.60
CA ARG A 357 0.53 -25.39 -22.47
C ARG A 357 0.24 -25.81 -23.91
N GLY A 358 -0.95 -26.37 -24.17
CA GLY A 358 -1.28 -27.01 -25.44
C GLY A 358 -0.32 -28.16 -25.76
N THR A 359 0.08 -28.93 -24.75
CA THR A 359 1.06 -30.02 -24.89
C THR A 359 0.57 -31.03 -25.92
N ARG A 360 1.46 -31.45 -26.83
CA ARG A 360 1.17 -32.54 -27.76
C ARG A 360 1.18 -33.87 -27.00
N VAL A 361 0.17 -34.70 -27.21
CA VAL A 361 0.03 -36.01 -26.59
C VAL A 361 0.27 -37.11 -27.63
N ASP A 362 1.05 -38.11 -27.23
CA ASP A 362 1.34 -39.30 -28.04
C ASP A 362 0.89 -40.54 -27.23
N PRO A 363 -0.08 -41.34 -27.73
CA PRO A 363 -0.52 -42.56 -27.08
C PRO A 363 0.60 -43.59 -26.87
N GLY A 364 1.68 -43.55 -27.65
CA GLY A 364 2.82 -44.46 -27.52
C GLY A 364 3.76 -44.12 -26.35
N ILE A 365 3.61 -42.93 -25.74
CA ILE A 365 4.43 -42.49 -24.61
C ILE A 365 3.61 -42.62 -23.33
N ALA A 366 4.18 -43.20 -22.27
CA ALA A 366 3.50 -43.40 -20.98
C ALA A 366 2.82 -42.13 -20.42
N PHE A 367 3.47 -40.98 -20.54
CA PHE A 367 2.89 -39.69 -20.15
C PHE A 367 1.67 -39.31 -21.01
N GLY A 368 1.76 -39.46 -22.33
CA GLY A 368 0.67 -39.14 -23.25
C GLY A 368 -0.52 -40.09 -23.08
N ALA A 369 -0.27 -41.39 -22.94
CA ALA A 369 -1.29 -42.38 -22.61
C ALA A 369 -2.02 -42.05 -21.31
N ALA A 370 -1.28 -41.74 -20.23
CA ALA A 370 -1.87 -41.37 -18.95
C ALA A 370 -2.72 -40.08 -19.02
N LEU A 371 -2.29 -39.08 -19.81
CA LEU A 371 -3.08 -37.86 -20.04
C LEU A 371 -4.38 -38.15 -20.79
N LEU A 372 -4.33 -39.01 -21.81
CA LEU A 372 -5.51 -39.40 -22.60
C LEU A 372 -6.50 -40.21 -21.77
N GLU A 373 -6.02 -41.14 -20.95
CA GLU A 373 -6.83 -41.88 -19.98
C GLU A 373 -7.53 -40.94 -19.00
N THR A 374 -6.77 -39.99 -18.42
CA THR A 374 -7.34 -38.98 -17.50
C THR A 374 -8.34 -38.07 -18.22
N ALA A 375 -8.08 -37.68 -19.47
CA ALA A 375 -8.99 -36.86 -20.26
C ALA A 375 -10.32 -37.60 -20.56
N ALA A 376 -10.24 -38.89 -20.88
CA ALA A 376 -11.42 -39.73 -21.11
C ALA A 376 -12.30 -39.86 -19.85
N ALA A 377 -11.70 -39.83 -18.66
CA ALA A 377 -12.42 -39.82 -17.39
C ALA A 377 -13.10 -38.47 -17.05
N HIS A 378 -12.76 -37.38 -17.75
CA HIS A 378 -13.28 -36.02 -17.50
C HIS A 378 -13.77 -35.32 -18.78
N PRO A 379 -14.77 -35.90 -19.49
CA PRO A 379 -15.28 -35.38 -20.76
C PRO A 379 -16.03 -34.04 -20.63
N ASP A 380 -16.45 -33.68 -19.42
CA ASP A 380 -17.07 -32.41 -19.08
C ASP A 380 -16.04 -31.26 -18.94
N ALA A 381 -14.79 -31.59 -18.63
CA ALA A 381 -13.71 -30.63 -18.45
C ALA A 381 -12.86 -30.40 -19.71
N VAL A 382 -12.59 -31.48 -20.46
CA VAL A 382 -11.65 -31.47 -21.58
C VAL A 382 -12.12 -32.33 -22.75
N ARG A 383 -11.55 -32.09 -23.92
CA ARG A 383 -11.74 -32.89 -25.13
C ARG A 383 -10.43 -33.13 -25.84
N VAL A 384 -10.32 -34.26 -26.52
CA VAL A 384 -9.18 -34.58 -27.39
C VAL A 384 -9.43 -33.98 -28.78
N ASP A 385 -8.43 -33.31 -29.32
CA ASP A 385 -8.45 -32.61 -30.61
C ASP A 385 -7.15 -32.93 -31.36
N GLY A 386 -7.20 -33.98 -32.17
CA GLY A 386 -6.01 -34.58 -32.78
C GLY A 386 -4.97 -34.96 -31.73
N ALA A 387 -3.75 -34.44 -31.87
CA ALA A 387 -2.65 -34.68 -30.94
C ALA A 387 -2.61 -33.70 -29.75
N ARG A 388 -3.71 -32.99 -29.43
CA ARG A 388 -3.77 -32.05 -28.30
C ARG A 388 -5.03 -32.26 -27.47
N ILE A 389 -4.99 -31.77 -26.24
CA ILE A 389 -6.16 -31.73 -25.36
C ILE A 389 -6.58 -30.26 -25.22
N ARG A 390 -7.88 -30.00 -25.45
CA ARG A 390 -8.50 -28.67 -25.38
C ARG A 390 -9.48 -28.63 -24.21
N PRO A 391 -9.73 -27.45 -23.62
CA PRO A 391 -10.79 -27.33 -22.64
C PRO A 391 -12.15 -27.59 -23.31
N ALA A 392 -13.04 -28.32 -22.64
CA ALA A 392 -14.40 -28.53 -23.10
C ALA A 392 -15.30 -27.36 -22.67
N THR A 393 -14.94 -26.12 -23.05
CA THR A 393 -15.80 -24.96 -22.77
C THR A 393 -17.08 -25.03 -23.59
N TRP A 394 -18.14 -24.35 -23.15
CA TRP A 394 -19.37 -24.22 -23.95
C TRP A 394 -19.06 -23.73 -25.38
N ALA A 395 -18.29 -22.65 -25.51
CA ALA A 395 -17.89 -22.10 -26.80
C ALA A 395 -17.07 -23.11 -27.62
N GLY A 396 -16.12 -23.81 -26.98
CA GLY A 396 -15.30 -24.82 -27.65
C GLY A 396 -16.06 -26.07 -28.08
N ARG A 397 -17.15 -26.44 -27.40
CA ARG A 397 -18.07 -27.50 -27.80
C ARG A 397 -18.97 -27.06 -28.96
N LEU A 398 -19.40 -25.80 -28.95
CA LEU A 398 -20.19 -25.22 -30.04
C LEU A 398 -19.35 -25.11 -31.32
N GLU A 399 -18.16 -24.53 -31.24
CA GLU A 399 -17.23 -24.42 -32.38
C GLU A 399 -16.90 -25.78 -33.00
N GLN A 400 -16.73 -26.81 -32.16
CA GLN A 400 -16.48 -28.17 -32.64
C GLN A 400 -17.70 -28.76 -33.34
N ALA A 401 -18.90 -28.64 -32.77
CA ALA A 401 -20.11 -29.13 -33.41
C ALA A 401 -20.34 -28.46 -34.78
N VAL A 402 -20.00 -27.16 -34.89
CA VAL A 402 -20.01 -26.43 -36.17
C VAL A 402 -18.94 -26.97 -37.12
N ALA A 403 -17.71 -27.20 -36.65
CA ALA A 403 -16.61 -27.71 -37.48
C ALA A 403 -16.84 -29.15 -37.97
N GLU A 404 -17.51 -29.99 -37.17
CA GLU A 404 -17.90 -31.37 -37.51
C GLU A 404 -19.13 -31.43 -38.41
N GLY A 405 -19.82 -30.31 -38.66
CA GLY A 405 -21.05 -30.25 -39.45
C GLY A 405 -22.29 -30.79 -38.73
N ASP A 406 -22.22 -31.02 -37.41
CA ASP A 406 -23.33 -31.51 -36.60
C ASP A 406 -24.25 -30.35 -36.17
N ALA A 407 -25.12 -29.95 -37.10
CA ALA A 407 -26.07 -28.87 -36.91
C ALA A 407 -27.05 -29.13 -35.74
N GLY A 408 -27.40 -30.40 -35.48
CA GLY A 408 -28.30 -30.78 -34.39
C GLY A 408 -27.67 -30.55 -33.02
N ARG A 409 -26.42 -31.00 -32.84
CA ARG A 409 -25.64 -30.77 -31.62
C ARG A 409 -25.29 -29.30 -31.42
N ALA A 410 -24.95 -28.57 -32.49
CA ALA A 410 -24.68 -27.14 -32.43
C ALA A 410 -25.93 -26.35 -32.00
N ALA A 411 -27.10 -26.66 -32.57
CA ALA A 411 -28.36 -26.04 -32.20
C ALA A 411 -28.77 -26.35 -30.74
N ALA A 412 -28.57 -27.59 -30.27
CA ALA A 412 -28.84 -27.97 -28.89
C ALA A 412 -27.93 -27.23 -27.89
N LEU A 413 -26.65 -27.05 -28.21
CA LEU A 413 -25.71 -26.27 -27.39
C LEU A 413 -26.01 -24.76 -27.41
N ALA A 414 -26.52 -24.23 -28.53
CA ALA A 414 -26.88 -22.83 -28.68
C ALA A 414 -28.26 -22.47 -28.09
N ALA A 415 -29.09 -23.47 -27.75
CA ALA A 415 -30.43 -23.25 -27.22
C ALA A 415 -30.40 -22.58 -25.83
N PRO A 416 -31.30 -21.62 -25.53
CA PRO A 416 -31.31 -20.84 -24.28
C PRO A 416 -31.44 -21.64 -22.97
N GLY A 417 -31.71 -22.94 -23.02
CA GLY A 417 -31.84 -23.83 -21.86
C GLY A 417 -30.61 -24.72 -21.57
N GLY A 418 -29.59 -24.74 -22.45
CA GLY A 418 -28.35 -25.51 -22.25
C GLY A 418 -27.29 -24.78 -21.42
N SER A 419 -27.55 -23.51 -21.11
CA SER A 419 -26.70 -22.67 -20.27
C SER A 419 -27.26 -22.66 -18.84
N SER A 420 -26.79 -23.55 -17.97
CA SER A 420 -26.73 -23.20 -16.55
C SER A 420 -25.70 -22.08 -16.43
N CYS A 421 -26.18 -20.86 -16.48
CA CYS A 421 -25.41 -19.65 -16.34
C CYS A 421 -24.59 -19.72 -15.04
N HIS A 422 -23.29 -19.93 -15.13
CA HIS A 422 -22.32 -19.65 -14.05
C HIS A 422 -21.49 -18.43 -14.45
N LEU A 423 -22.17 -17.38 -14.93
CA LEU A 423 -21.62 -16.03 -14.95
C LEU A 423 -21.58 -15.51 -13.51
N SER A 424 -20.54 -15.89 -12.78
CA SER A 424 -20.19 -15.19 -11.55
C SER A 424 -19.66 -13.80 -11.93
N GLY A 425 -20.49 -12.78 -11.67
CA GLY A 425 -20.05 -11.40 -11.46
C GLY A 425 -20.03 -10.51 -12.70
N HIS A 426 -21.20 -10.07 -13.17
CA HIS A 426 -21.32 -8.78 -13.82
C HIS A 426 -22.26 -7.89 -13.01
N GLN A 427 -21.68 -6.81 -12.49
CA GLN A 427 -22.42 -5.63 -12.05
C GLN A 427 -23.43 -5.25 -13.14
N GLU A 428 -24.69 -5.09 -12.76
CA GLU A 428 -25.68 -4.41 -13.58
C GLU A 428 -25.13 -3.01 -13.92
N LEU A 429 -24.78 -2.81 -15.19
CA LEU A 429 -24.57 -1.47 -15.73
C LEU A 429 -25.94 -0.76 -15.70
N PRO A 430 -26.07 0.40 -15.03
CA PRO A 430 -27.32 1.13 -15.04
C PRO A 430 -27.58 1.64 -16.47
N ARG A 431 -28.82 1.44 -16.93
CA ARG A 431 -29.31 1.96 -18.21
C ARG A 431 -29.06 3.48 -18.27
N PRO A 432 -28.54 4.03 -19.39
CA PRO A 432 -28.38 5.47 -19.51
C PRO A 432 -29.75 6.15 -19.48
N GLY A 433 -29.99 6.92 -18.43
CA GLY A 433 -31.14 7.83 -18.36
C GLY A 433 -31.03 8.95 -19.40
N PRO A 434 -32.15 9.58 -19.79
CA PRO A 434 -32.16 10.59 -20.84
C PRO A 434 -31.28 11.78 -20.50
N VAL A 435 -30.40 12.14 -21.43
CA VAL A 435 -29.50 13.29 -21.36
C VAL A 435 -30.31 14.58 -21.27
N ARG A 436 -30.35 15.21 -20.10
CA ARG A 436 -30.85 16.59 -19.97
C ARG A 436 -29.86 17.53 -20.64
N ARG A 437 -30.32 18.23 -21.68
CA ARG A 437 -29.58 19.30 -22.36
C ARG A 437 -29.14 20.34 -21.32
N ARG A 438 -27.83 20.60 -21.24
CA ARG A 438 -27.27 21.71 -20.45
C ARG A 438 -27.70 23.04 -21.08
N VAL A 439 -28.32 23.89 -20.27
CA VAL A 439 -28.54 25.31 -20.57
C VAL A 439 -27.18 26.02 -20.46
N PRO A 440 -26.76 26.85 -21.44
CA PRO A 440 -25.50 27.57 -21.35
C PRO A 440 -25.57 28.66 -20.27
N LEU A 441 -24.67 28.60 -19.30
CA LEU A 441 -24.45 29.67 -18.32
C LEU A 441 -23.88 30.90 -19.06
N ARG A 442 -24.63 32.00 -19.06
CA ARG A 442 -24.16 33.31 -19.51
C ARG A 442 -23.04 33.79 -18.59
N ARG A 443 -21.88 34.15 -19.15
CA ARG A 443 -20.83 34.93 -18.47
C ARG A 443 -21.39 36.32 -18.08
N PRO A 444 -21.18 36.80 -16.85
CA PRO A 444 -21.42 38.21 -16.53
C PRO A 444 -20.30 39.09 -17.13
N PRO A 445 -20.58 40.33 -17.53
CA PRO A 445 -19.60 41.20 -18.16
C PRO A 445 -18.58 41.73 -17.14
N ALA A 446 -17.35 41.95 -17.64
CA ALA A 446 -16.22 42.49 -16.92
C ALA A 446 -16.53 43.87 -16.30
N ARG A 447 -16.34 44.01 -14.98
CA ARG A 447 -16.34 45.33 -14.32
C ARG A 447 -15.02 46.04 -14.62
N ARG A 448 -15.13 47.18 -15.30
CA ARG A 448 -14.06 48.16 -15.49
C ARG A 448 -13.57 48.69 -14.13
N SER A 449 -12.27 48.80 -14.02
CA SER A 449 -11.50 49.46 -12.97
C SER A 449 -11.96 50.91 -12.76
N GLY A 450 -12.36 51.25 -11.53
CA GLY A 450 -12.55 52.62 -11.06
C GLY A 450 -11.36 53.05 -10.21
N ALA A 451 -10.74 54.17 -10.60
CA ALA A 451 -9.64 54.83 -9.89
C ALA A 451 -10.08 55.34 -8.50
N PRO A 452 -9.17 55.45 -7.51
CA PRO A 452 -9.52 55.93 -6.18
C PRO A 452 -9.58 57.47 -6.14
N GLN A 453 -10.72 58.00 -5.67
CA GLN A 453 -10.86 59.40 -5.32
C GLN A 453 -10.19 59.70 -3.97
N ARG A 454 -9.43 60.80 -3.97
CA ARG A 454 -8.80 61.43 -2.81
C ARG A 454 -9.86 62.15 -1.97
N HIS A 455 -9.77 62.03 -0.66
CA HIS A 455 -10.29 63.05 0.25
C HIS A 455 -9.19 63.52 1.20
N SER A 456 -8.84 64.80 1.02
CA SER A 456 -8.37 65.75 2.03
C SER A 456 -9.20 65.67 3.32
N GLY A 457 -8.72 65.94 4.53
CA GLY A 457 -7.49 66.54 4.99
C GLY A 457 -7.77 67.08 6.40
N THR A 458 -6.77 67.04 7.28
CA THR A 458 -6.61 67.97 8.41
C THR A 458 -5.14 67.91 8.81
N ASP A 459 -4.50 69.07 8.77
CA ASP A 459 -3.06 69.32 8.94
C ASP A 459 -2.83 70.02 10.32
N PRO A 460 -1.61 70.40 10.75
CA PRO A 460 -0.92 69.82 11.91
C PRO A 460 -0.60 70.86 13.02
N PRO A 461 0.42 70.60 13.87
CA PRO A 461 1.52 71.59 13.89
C PRO A 461 2.93 70.97 13.74
N ARG A 462 3.79 71.74 13.07
CA ARG A 462 5.25 71.58 12.80
C ARG A 462 6.08 72.35 13.89
N PRO A 463 7.43 72.50 13.79
CA PRO A 463 8.50 71.64 13.25
C PRO A 463 9.69 71.45 14.25
N GLY A 464 10.58 70.49 13.97
CA GLY A 464 11.91 70.39 14.58
C GLY A 464 12.92 69.87 13.55
N ALA A 465 14.01 70.61 13.38
CA ALA A 465 14.96 70.64 12.26
C ALA A 465 15.81 69.37 12.01
N PRO A 466 16.47 69.25 10.84
CA PRO A 466 17.30 68.11 10.46
C PRO A 466 18.76 68.28 10.90
N VAL A 467 19.43 67.19 11.25
CA VAL A 467 20.89 67.13 11.34
C VAL A 467 21.40 65.98 10.48
N ARG A 468 22.33 66.31 9.58
CA ARG A 468 23.09 65.42 8.70
C ARG A 468 24.57 65.43 9.18
N PRO A 469 25.48 64.66 8.55
CA PRO A 469 26.21 63.54 9.14
C PRO A 469 27.62 63.88 9.66
N GLY A 470 28.17 63.03 10.53
CA GLY A 470 29.55 63.13 11.03
C GLY A 470 30.40 61.95 10.60
N HIS A 471 31.44 62.27 9.80
CA HIS A 471 32.56 61.42 9.44
C HIS A 471 33.44 61.01 10.63
N GLY A 472 34.10 59.87 10.49
CA GLY A 472 35.29 59.44 11.24
C GLY A 472 35.40 57.92 11.11
N GLY A 473 36.40 57.31 10.50
CA GLY A 473 37.77 57.73 10.27
C GLY A 473 38.63 56.46 10.36
N LEU A 474 39.13 56.01 9.21
CA LEU A 474 40.41 55.34 9.00
C LEU A 474 41.12 54.72 10.21
N ARG A 475 41.36 53.39 10.15
CA ARG A 475 42.72 52.85 10.25
C ARG A 475 42.90 51.64 9.33
N ARG A 476 43.81 51.81 8.37
CA ARG A 476 44.52 50.74 7.65
C ARG A 476 45.46 50.02 8.62
N ALA A 477 45.57 48.71 8.49
CA ALA A 477 46.82 48.00 8.71
C ALA A 477 47.02 47.03 7.54
N ASP A 478 48.08 47.31 6.81
CA ASP A 478 48.60 46.62 5.65
C ASP A 478 49.38 45.35 6.04
N ARG A 479 49.49 44.43 5.07
CA ARG A 479 50.47 43.31 4.91
C ARG A 479 50.18 42.03 5.74
N ALA A 480 50.37 40.82 5.21
CA ALA A 480 51.19 40.37 4.10
C ALA A 480 50.59 39.15 3.38
N ARG A 481 50.91 39.05 2.09
CA ARG A 481 50.77 37.87 1.23
C ARG A 481 51.71 36.75 1.70
N ALA A 482 51.23 35.51 1.65
CA ALA A 482 52.02 34.36 1.21
C ALA A 482 51.08 33.22 0.76
N THR A 483 51.15 32.89 -0.52
CA THR A 483 50.76 31.62 -1.16
C THR A 483 52.02 31.09 -1.85
N PRO A 484 52.06 29.85 -2.35
CA PRO A 484 51.74 28.57 -1.71
C PRO A 484 52.93 27.58 -1.90
N ALA A 485 52.89 26.39 -1.30
CA ALA A 485 53.74 25.29 -1.74
C ALA A 485 53.02 23.95 -1.55
N ALA A 486 53.14 23.13 -2.58
CA ALA A 486 52.58 21.80 -2.73
C ALA A 486 53.24 20.77 -1.80
N GLY A 487 52.49 19.71 -1.53
CA GLY A 487 52.87 18.49 -0.83
C GLY A 487 51.69 17.54 -0.83
#